data_AF-A0A7W0P237-F1
#
_entry.id   AF-A0A7W0P237-F1
#
_cell.length_a   1.000
_cell.length_b   1.000
_cell.length_c   1.000
_cell.angle_alpha   90.00
_cell.angle_beta   90.00
_cell.angle_gamma   90.00
#
_symmetry.space_group_name_H-M   'P 1'
#
loop_
_entity.id
_entity.type
_entity.pdbx_description
1 polymer ?
#
loop_
_entity_poly.entity_id
_entity_poly.type
_entity_poly.pdbx_seq_one_letter_code
_entity_poly.pdbx_strand_id
1 'polypeptide(L)'
;MGAAATEGADLTVITTDNPRSEDPNDIIADVERGADASGGRYVVEPDRRSAIRLALGEARPGDVVVVAGKGHESEQELAGGSVPFDDRVVVHEELESLGGSE
;
A
#
# COMPACT_ATOMS: atom_id res chain seq x y z
N MET A 1 -13.20 4.39 -0.83
CA MET A 1 -12.21 3.30 -0.89
C MET A 1 -11.86 2.79 0.49
N GLY A 2 -11.50 3.68 1.44
CA GLY A 2 -11.14 3.28 2.81
C GLY A 2 -12.13 2.34 3.48
N ALA A 3 -13.43 2.71 3.52
CA ALA A 3 -14.48 1.88 4.13
C ALA A 3 -14.45 0.43 3.61
N ALA A 4 -14.55 0.25 2.30
CA ALA A 4 -14.54 -1.06 1.66
C ALA A 4 -13.24 -1.86 1.92
N ALA A 5 -12.08 -1.20 1.94
CA ALA A 5 -10.81 -1.87 2.26
C ALA A 5 -10.80 -2.39 3.70
N THR A 6 -11.16 -1.53 4.65
CA THR A 6 -11.20 -1.87 6.08
C THR A 6 -12.32 -2.83 6.49
N GLU A 7 -13.42 -2.90 5.73
CA GLU A 7 -14.48 -3.90 5.93
C GLU A 7 -14.07 -5.28 5.41
N GLY A 8 -13.20 -5.32 4.39
CA GLY A 8 -12.79 -6.54 3.70
C GLY A 8 -11.47 -7.13 4.17
N ALA A 9 -10.75 -6.47 5.08
CA ALA A 9 -9.41 -6.88 5.52
C ALA A 9 -9.24 -6.75 7.04
N ASP A 10 -8.49 -7.68 7.64
CA ASP A 10 -8.14 -7.63 9.07
C ASP A 10 -7.16 -6.48 9.39
N LEU A 11 -6.37 -6.06 8.40
CA LEU A 11 -5.47 -4.91 8.43
C LEU A 11 -5.45 -4.25 7.06
N THR A 12 -5.68 -2.94 7.01
CA THR A 12 -5.47 -2.11 5.81
C THR A 12 -4.23 -1.24 5.97
N VAL A 13 -3.32 -1.25 4.99
CA VAL A 13 -2.21 -0.30 4.91
C VAL A 13 -2.53 0.74 3.85
N ILE A 14 -2.76 1.98 4.26
CA ILE A 14 -3.06 3.11 3.37
C ILE A 14 -1.74 3.74 2.95
N THR A 15 -1.53 3.83 1.63
CA THR A 15 -0.32 4.35 1.01
C THR A 15 -0.66 5.21 -0.21
N THR A 16 0.36 5.84 -0.78
CA THR A 16 0.29 6.56 -2.05
C THR A 16 0.39 5.60 -3.24
N ASP A 17 -0.21 6.02 -4.36
CA ASP A 17 -0.02 5.42 -5.68
C ASP A 17 0.61 6.48 -6.59
N ASN A 18 -0.16 7.13 -7.46
CA ASN A 18 0.30 8.18 -8.36
C ASN A 18 -0.18 9.55 -7.83
N PRO A 19 0.48 10.18 -6.84
CA PRO A 19 0.03 11.47 -6.31
C PRO A 19 0.11 12.59 -7.33
N ARG A 20 0.90 12.44 -8.42
CA ARG A 20 1.06 13.47 -9.46
C ARG A 20 1.42 14.81 -8.80
N SER A 21 0.62 15.84 -9.03
CA SER A 21 0.79 17.18 -8.46
C SER A 21 0.04 17.42 -7.15
N GLU A 22 -0.71 16.43 -6.65
CA GLU A 22 -1.49 16.55 -5.41
C GLU A 22 -0.61 16.26 -4.19
N ASP A 23 -0.96 16.84 -3.02
CA ASP A 23 -0.31 16.45 -1.77
C ASP A 23 -0.76 15.03 -1.42
N PRO A 24 0.18 14.07 -1.27
CA PRO A 24 -0.20 12.70 -0.96
C PRO A 24 -0.98 12.57 0.36
N ASN A 25 -0.78 13.49 1.31
CA ASN A 25 -1.51 13.48 2.58
C ASN A 25 -2.98 13.86 2.41
N ASP A 26 -3.32 14.71 1.42
CA ASP A 26 -4.72 15.06 1.14
C ASP A 26 -5.48 13.83 0.61
N ILE A 27 -4.86 13.07 -0.30
CA ILE A 27 -5.43 11.83 -0.84
C ILE A 27 -5.56 10.78 0.28
N ILE A 28 -4.54 10.63 1.13
CA ILE A 28 -4.58 9.72 2.27
C ILE A 28 -5.72 10.10 3.22
N ALA A 29 -5.86 11.37 3.57
CA ALA A 29 -6.92 11.85 4.45
C ALA A 29 -8.32 11.53 3.90
N ASP A 30 -8.50 11.57 2.58
CA ASP A 30 -9.74 11.17 1.92
C ASP A 30 -10.05 9.66 2.08
N VAL A 31 -9.02 8.82 2.03
CA VAL A 31 -9.16 7.38 2.26
C VAL A 31 -9.42 7.10 3.74
N GLU A 32 -8.69 7.75 4.65
CA GLU A 32 -8.84 7.62 6.10
C GLU A 32 -10.26 7.95 6.56
N ARG A 33 -10.88 9.02 6.07
CA ARG A 33 -12.29 9.34 6.42
C ARG A 33 -13.25 8.19 6.13
N GLY A 34 -13.00 7.42 5.08
CA GLY A 34 -13.78 6.22 4.78
C GLY A 34 -13.46 5.06 5.73
N ALA A 35 -12.18 4.86 6.06
CA ALA A 35 -11.72 3.83 6.99
C ALA A 35 -12.25 4.08 8.43
N ASP A 36 -12.19 5.33 8.89
CA ASP A 36 -12.75 5.73 10.19
C ASP A 36 -14.24 5.46 10.30
N ALA A 37 -14.98 5.72 9.21
CA ALA A 37 -16.43 5.52 9.18
C ALA A 37 -16.85 4.04 9.27
N SER A 38 -16.01 3.10 8.81
CA SER A 38 -16.29 1.66 8.94
C SER A 38 -15.87 1.10 10.30
N GLY A 39 -14.91 1.75 10.98
CA GLY A 39 -14.32 1.30 12.23
C GLY A 39 -13.34 0.14 12.09
N GLY A 40 -12.90 -0.21 10.87
CA GLY A 40 -11.91 -1.26 10.66
C GLY A 40 -10.47 -0.80 10.93
N ARG A 41 -9.57 -1.75 11.15
CA ARG A 41 -8.18 -1.47 11.53
C ARG A 41 -7.35 -1.05 10.31
N TYR A 42 -6.66 0.08 10.42
CA TYR A 42 -5.73 0.53 9.38
C TYR A 42 -4.47 1.16 9.97
N VAL A 43 -3.45 1.31 9.12
CA VAL A 43 -2.23 2.09 9.36
C VAL A 43 -1.92 2.92 8.11
N VAL A 44 -1.22 4.04 8.28
CA VAL A 44 -0.81 4.93 7.20
C VAL A 44 0.70 4.85 7.03
N GLU A 45 1.15 4.57 5.81
CA GLU A 45 2.55 4.65 5.40
C GLU A 45 2.58 5.23 3.98
N PRO A 46 2.91 6.52 3.81
CA PRO A 46 2.86 7.17 2.50
C PRO A 46 3.85 6.60 1.48
N ASP A 47 5.00 6.08 1.93
CA ASP A 47 5.98 5.49 1.03
C ASP A 47 5.53 4.08 0.60
N ARG A 48 5.25 3.91 -0.70
CA ARG A 48 4.63 2.69 -1.21
C ARG A 48 5.46 1.44 -0.97
N ARG A 49 6.80 1.52 -1.05
CA ARG A 49 7.69 0.39 -0.74
C ARG A 49 7.63 0.06 0.75
N SER A 50 7.71 1.07 1.61
CA SER A 50 7.63 0.90 3.07
C SER A 50 6.28 0.33 3.49
N ALA A 51 5.19 0.73 2.85
CA ALA A 51 3.86 0.19 3.06
C ALA A 51 3.76 -1.29 2.68
N ILE A 52 4.31 -1.67 1.52
CA ILE A 52 4.40 -3.07 1.10
C ILE A 52 5.22 -3.88 2.10
N ARG A 53 6.39 -3.38 2.49
CA ARG A 53 7.26 -4.03 3.48
C ARG A 53 6.54 -4.22 4.83
N LEU A 54 5.82 -3.21 5.29
CA LEU A 54 5.03 -3.26 6.52
C LEU A 54 3.96 -4.35 6.44
N ALA A 55 3.17 -4.36 5.35
CA ALA A 55 2.12 -5.37 5.16
C ALA A 55 2.68 -6.80 5.13
N LEU A 56 3.81 -7.00 4.45
CA LEU A 56 4.49 -8.30 4.39
C LEU A 56 5.09 -8.71 5.75
N GLY A 57 5.62 -7.77 6.52
CA GLY A 57 6.19 -8.03 7.84
C GLY A 57 5.15 -8.34 8.93
N GLU A 58 3.92 -7.83 8.78
CA GLU A 58 2.80 -8.13 9.68
C GLU A 58 2.14 -9.49 9.37
N ALA A 59 2.32 -9.99 8.14
CA ALA A 59 1.70 -11.23 7.68
C ALA A 59 2.29 -12.46 8.38
N ARG A 60 1.41 -13.41 8.71
CA ARG A 60 1.76 -14.70 9.32
C ARG A 60 1.59 -15.85 8.33
N PRO A 61 2.17 -17.03 8.60
CA PRO A 61 1.91 -18.20 7.78
C PRO A 61 0.41 -18.48 7.67
N GLY A 62 -0.09 -18.50 6.43
CA GLY A 62 -1.52 -18.69 6.12
C GLY A 62 -2.28 -17.40 5.80
N ASP A 63 -1.70 -16.23 6.05
CA ASP A 63 -2.31 -14.95 5.69
C ASP A 63 -2.15 -14.66 4.19
N VAL A 64 -3.01 -13.77 3.68
CA VAL A 64 -2.94 -13.27 2.30
C VAL A 64 -2.75 -11.76 2.33
N VAL A 65 -1.70 -11.28 1.67
CA VAL A 65 -1.47 -9.86 1.45
C VAL A 65 -1.90 -9.50 0.03
N VAL A 66 -2.79 -8.51 -0.10
CA VAL A 66 -3.25 -7.98 -1.39
C VAL A 66 -2.70 -6.56 -1.58
N VAL A 67 -1.85 -6.38 -2.58
CA VAL A 67 -1.39 -5.05 -3.03
C VAL A 67 -2.29 -4.58 -4.17
N ALA A 68 -3.11 -3.56 -3.92
CA ALA A 68 -4.07 -3.02 -4.89
C ALA A 68 -3.68 -1.61 -5.37
N GLY A 69 -4.24 -1.20 -6.52
CA GLY A 69 -3.99 0.11 -7.14
C GLY A 69 -3.36 -0.02 -8.53
N LYS A 70 -2.06 -0.34 -8.58
CA LYS A 70 -1.24 -0.25 -9.81
C LYS A 70 -1.40 -1.40 -10.80
N GLY A 71 -1.57 -2.63 -10.29
CA GLY A 71 -1.70 -3.81 -11.14
C GLY A 71 -0.46 -4.08 -12.01
N HIS A 72 -0.52 -3.72 -13.29
CA HIS A 72 0.55 -3.97 -14.27
C HIS A 72 1.44 -2.75 -14.54
N GLU A 73 1.15 -1.61 -13.92
CA GLU A 73 1.98 -0.41 -14.03
C GLU A 73 3.36 -0.61 -13.40
N SER A 74 4.38 -0.06 -14.06
CA SER A 74 5.79 -0.16 -13.64
C SER A 74 6.42 1.21 -13.34
N GLU A 75 5.60 2.25 -13.17
CA GLU A 75 6.03 3.61 -12.86
C GLU A 75 5.13 4.21 -11.76
N GLN A 76 5.69 5.14 -11.00
CA GLN A 76 4.98 5.97 -10.04
C GLN A 76 5.06 7.44 -10.47
N GLU A 77 3.91 8.06 -10.70
CA GLU A 77 3.83 9.48 -11.08
C GLU A 77 3.91 10.39 -9.85
N LEU A 78 5.02 11.13 -9.72
CA LEU A 78 5.25 12.11 -8.66
C LEU A 78 5.23 13.54 -9.25
N ALA A 79 5.23 14.57 -8.39
CA ALA A 79 5.18 15.97 -8.83
C ALA A 79 6.36 16.36 -9.74
N GLY A 80 7.51 15.70 -9.57
CA GLY A 80 8.71 15.89 -10.37
C GLY A 80 8.83 15.01 -11.62
N GLY A 81 7.83 14.17 -11.91
CA GLY A 81 7.83 13.20 -13.01
C GLY A 81 7.66 11.75 -12.55
N SER A 82 7.66 10.83 -13.53
CA SER A 82 7.55 9.40 -13.26
C SER A 82 8.88 8.79 -12.81
N VAL A 83 8.82 7.93 -11.80
CA VAL A 83 9.96 7.11 -11.35
C VAL A 83 9.66 5.62 -11.54
N PRO A 84 10.65 4.76 -11.83
CA PRO A 84 10.42 3.32 -11.93
C PRO A 84 9.90 2.75 -10.61
N PHE A 85 8.73 2.11 -10.64
CA PHE A 85 8.12 1.47 -9.48
C PHE A 85 7.13 0.39 -9.94
N ASP A 86 7.45 -0.88 -9.71
CA ASP A 86 6.59 -2.02 -10.04
C ASP A 86 6.28 -2.81 -8.77
N ASP A 87 5.01 -2.85 -8.37
CA ASP A 87 4.55 -3.54 -7.15
C ASP A 87 5.04 -5.00 -7.12
N ARG A 88 5.11 -5.69 -8.26
CA ARG A 88 5.52 -7.10 -8.32
C ARG A 88 7.00 -7.27 -8.01
N VAL A 89 7.82 -6.36 -8.51
CA VAL A 89 9.26 -6.34 -8.25
C VAL A 89 9.51 -5.99 -6.79
N VAL A 90 8.85 -4.95 -6.29
CA VAL A 90 8.98 -4.51 -4.90
C VAL A 90 8.55 -5.62 -3.93
N VAL A 91 7.41 -6.27 -4.17
CA VAL A 91 6.95 -7.40 -3.33
C VAL A 91 7.98 -8.52 -3.31
N HIS A 92 8.55 -8.88 -4.46
CA HIS A 92 9.57 -9.92 -4.53
C HIS A 92 10.83 -9.54 -3.74
N GLU A 93 11.36 -8.34 -3.93
CA GLU A 93 12.54 -7.82 -3.22
C GLU A 93 12.33 -7.76 -1.70
N GLU A 94 11.17 -7.27 -1.25
CA GLU A 94 10.88 -7.16 0.19
C GLU A 94 10.70 -8.55 0.83
N LEU A 95 10.07 -9.50 0.14
CA LEU A 95 9.98 -10.90 0.57
C LEU A 95 11.35 -11.54 0.74
N GLU A 96 12.25 -11.38 -0.24
CA GLU A 96 13.63 -11.85 -0.13
C GLU A 96 14.33 -11.22 1.09
N SER A 97 14.16 -9.91 1.30
CA SER A 97 14.79 -9.20 2.42
C SER A 97 14.28 -9.64 3.80
N LEU A 98 13.01 -10.06 3.89
CA LEU A 98 12.38 -10.52 5.13
C LEU A 98 12.73 -11.98 5.47
N GLY A 99 13.56 -12.63 4.65
CA GLY A 99 13.95 -14.03 4.85
C GLY A 99 12.95 -15.01 4.26
N GLY A 100 12.11 -14.58 3.31
CA GLY A 100 11.36 -15.45 2.41
C GLY A 100 12.29 -16.14 1.42
N SER A 101 13.25 -16.91 1.93
CA SER A 101 14.01 -17.88 1.15
C SER A 101 13.21 -19.18 1.12
N GLU A 102 13.16 -19.80 -0.06
CA GLU A 102 12.51 -21.10 -0.34
C GLU A 102 12.74 -22.19 0.73
#